data_AF-A0A564G5K7-F1
#
_entry.id   AF-A0A564G5K7-F1
#
_cell.length_a   1.000
_cell.length_b   1.000
_cell.length_c   1.000
_cell.angle_alpha   90.00
_cell.angle_beta   90.00
_cell.angle_gamma   90.00
#
_symmetry.space_group_name_H-M   'P 1'
#
loop_
_entity.id
_entity.type
_entity.pdbx_description
1 polymer ?
#
loop_
_entity_poly.entity_id
_entity_poly.type
_entity_poly.pdbx_seq_one_letter_code
_entity_poly.pdbx_strand_id
1 'polypeptide(L)'
;MRERYDFAAINERGVYALHSDDGSADGLAFVRKARARGHWVERLPVEEACERHIAYLQATWPAFAEVFARKAEASGIPVRRVVS
;
A
#
# COMPACT_ATOMS: atom_id res chain seq x y z
N MET A 1 -11.02 -11.88 13.10
CA MET A 1 -9.97 -11.68 12.07
C MET A 1 -8.71 -11.23 12.79
N ARG A 2 -7.54 -11.82 12.52
CA ARG A 2 -6.28 -11.25 13.01
C ARG A 2 -6.03 -9.94 12.24
N GLU A 3 -5.72 -8.87 12.95
CA GLU A 3 -5.34 -7.59 12.33
C GLU A 3 -4.11 -7.83 11.45
N ARG A 4 -4.24 -7.57 10.14
CA ARG A 4 -3.14 -7.68 9.18
C ARG A 4 -2.56 -6.30 8.94
N TYR A 5 -1.24 -6.21 8.86
CA TYR A 5 -0.50 -4.97 8.65
C TYR A 5 0.36 -5.07 7.40
N ASP A 6 0.56 -3.93 6.74
CA ASP A 6 1.48 -3.76 5.62
C ASP A 6 2.48 -2.64 5.91
N PHE A 7 3.69 -2.77 5.39
CA PHE A 7 4.62 -1.66 5.23
C PHE A 7 4.22 -0.83 4.01
N ALA A 8 3.92 0.44 4.23
CA ALA A 8 3.62 1.43 3.20
C ALA A 8 4.84 2.31 2.96
N ALA A 9 5.39 2.28 1.74
CA ALA A 9 6.46 3.20 1.34
C ALA A 9 5.84 4.49 0.78
N ILE A 10 6.31 5.63 1.29
CA ILE A 10 5.68 6.94 1.08
C ILE A 10 6.69 7.92 0.51
N ASN A 11 6.32 8.57 -0.59
CA ASN A 11 7.05 9.72 -1.15
C ASN A 11 6.17 10.99 -1.06
N GLU A 12 6.63 12.09 -1.65
CA GLU A 12 5.91 13.36 -1.68
C GLU A 12 4.48 13.30 -2.28
N ARG A 13 4.19 12.25 -3.07
CA ARG A 13 2.89 12.04 -3.73
C ARG A 13 1.98 11.06 -2.98
N GLY A 14 2.47 10.44 -1.90
CA GLY A 14 1.73 9.47 -1.08
C GLY A 14 2.32 8.06 -1.09
N VAL A 15 1.47 7.06 -0.81
CA VAL A 15 1.86 5.65 -0.68
C VAL A 15 2.08 5.04 -2.06
N TYR A 16 3.34 4.90 -2.49
CA TYR A 16 3.67 4.45 -3.84
C TYR A 16 3.91 2.94 -3.95
N ALA A 17 4.08 2.25 -2.81
CA ALA A 17 4.24 0.81 -2.78
C ALA A 17 3.84 0.24 -1.41
N LEU A 18 3.40 -1.01 -1.42
CA LEU A 18 3.04 -1.79 -0.23
C LEU A 18 3.84 -3.08 -0.18
N HIS A 19 4.06 -3.59 1.03
CA HIS A 19 4.58 -4.93 1.27
C HIS A 19 3.98 -5.49 2.53
N SER A 20 3.56 -6.76 2.52
CA SER A 20 2.97 -7.37 3.71
C SER A 20 3.95 -7.52 4.86
N ASP A 21 3.50 -7.18 6.06
CA ASP A 21 4.28 -7.41 7.28
C ASP A 21 4.09 -8.85 7.75
N ASP A 22 4.74 -9.77 7.03
CA ASP A 22 4.77 -11.20 7.33
C ASP A 22 5.97 -11.61 8.19
N GLY A 23 6.78 -10.64 8.63
CA GLY A 23 8.02 -10.86 9.37
C GLY A 23 9.17 -11.42 8.53
N SER A 24 9.03 -11.46 7.19
CA SER A 24 10.06 -11.97 6.29
C SER A 24 11.24 -11.00 6.14
N ALA A 25 12.36 -11.54 5.64
CA ALA A 25 13.50 -10.73 5.24
C ALA A 25 13.16 -9.77 4.08
N ASP A 26 12.16 -10.12 3.25
CA ASP A 26 11.70 -9.30 2.13
C ASP A 26 11.05 -8.01 2.61
N GLY A 27 10.27 -8.07 3.69
CA GLY A 27 9.73 -6.88 4.35
C GLY A 27 10.82 -5.92 4.81
N LEU A 28 11.88 -6.44 5.45
CA LEU A 28 13.01 -5.61 5.86
C LEU A 28 13.77 -5.01 4.67
N ALA A 29 13.94 -5.79 3.60
CA ALA A 29 14.57 -5.31 2.37
C ALA A 29 13.75 -4.18 1.71
N PHE A 30 12.42 -4.30 1.71
CA PHE A 30 11.49 -3.26 1.27
C PHE A 30 11.69 -1.96 2.07
N VAL A 31 11.71 -2.04 3.41
CA VAL A 31 11.91 -0.87 4.27
C VAL A 31 13.27 -0.19 4.00
N ARG A 32 14.35 -0.98 3.91
CA ARG A 32 15.69 -0.47 3.64
C ARG A 32 15.76 0.25 2.29
N LYS A 33 15.15 -0.32 1.25
CA LYS A 33 15.14 0.25 -0.09
C LYS A 33 14.37 1.56 -0.18
N ALA A 34 13.26 1.69 0.54
CA ALA A 34 12.51 2.96 0.61
C ALA A 34 13.34 4.03 1.33
N ARG A 35 13.90 3.71 2.50
CA ARG A 35 14.74 4.66 3.28
C ARG A 35 16.00 5.09 2.55
N ALA A 36 16.64 4.19 1.80
CA ALA A 36 17.81 4.52 0.98
C ALA A 36 17.51 5.55 -0.13
N ARG A 37 16.24 5.72 -0.49
CA ARG A 37 15.76 6.75 -1.43
C ARG A 37 15.30 8.04 -0.75
N GLY A 38 15.47 8.15 0.57
CA GLY A 38 14.98 9.28 1.35
C GLY A 38 13.46 9.27 1.56
N HIS A 39 12.79 8.15 1.32
CA HIS A 39 11.34 8.01 1.48
C HIS A 39 10.99 7.50 2.88
N TRP A 40 9.75 7.79 3.31
CA TRP A 40 9.22 7.31 4.59
C TRP A 40 8.63 5.91 4.45
N VAL A 41 8.54 5.21 5.58
CA VAL A 41 7.86 3.93 5.68
C VAL A 41 7.01 3.94 6.93
N GLU A 42 5.73 3.64 6.76
CA GLU A 42 4.76 3.46 7.84
C GLU A 42 4.30 2.00 7.88
N ARG A 43 3.94 1.53 9.06
CA ARG A 43 3.28 0.23 9.25
C ARG A 43 1.81 0.52 9.53
N LEU A 44 0.93 0.10 8.64
CA LEU A 44 -0.48 0.46 8.66
C LEU A 44 -1.35 -0.79 8.63
N PRO A 45 -2.60 -0.73 9.13
CA PRO A 45 -3.59 -1.76 8.83
C PRO A 45 -3.71 -1.93 7.31
N VAL A 46 -3.83 -3.17 6.83
CA VAL A 46 -3.88 -3.51 5.40
C VAL A 46 -4.94 -2.69 4.64
N GLU A 47 -6.10 -2.47 5.26
CA GLU A 47 -7.20 -1.69 4.67
C GLU A 47 -6.76 -0.25 4.40
N GLU A 48 -6.21 0.44 5.40
CA GLU A 48 -5.70 1.81 5.26
C GLU A 48 -4.54 1.90 4.25
N ALA A 49 -3.63 0.92 4.29
CA ALA A 49 -2.51 0.83 3.37
C ALA A 49 -3.00 0.73 1.91
N CYS A 50 -3.98 -0.14 1.66
CA CYS A 50 -4.60 -0.31 0.35
C CYS A 50 -5.35 0.95 -0.11
N GLU A 51 -6.13 1.59 0.77
CA GLU A 51 -6.85 2.83 0.45
C GLU A 51 -5.89 3.96 0.05
N ARG A 52 -4.83 4.19 0.84
CA ARG A 52 -3.82 5.21 0.54
C ARG A 52 -3.05 4.90 -0.74
N HIS A 53 -2.79 3.62 -1.02
CA HIS A 53 -2.12 3.22 -2.26
C HIS A 53 -3.04 3.39 -3.48
N ILE A 54 -4.33 3.08 -3.35
CA ILE A 54 -5.32 3.33 -4.41
C ILE A 54 -5.38 4.83 -4.73
N ALA A 55 -5.40 5.71 -3.73
CA ALA A 55 -5.38 7.15 -3.96
C ALA A 55 -4.13 7.61 -4.74
N TYR A 56 -2.95 7.07 -4.39
CA TYR A 56 -1.72 7.32 -5.15
C TYR A 56 -1.84 6.84 -6.61
N LEU A 57 -2.37 5.62 -6.81
CA LEU A 57 -2.56 5.05 -8.15
C LEU A 57 -3.60 5.83 -8.96
N GLN A 58 -4.68 6.33 -8.35
CA GLN A 58 -5.66 7.16 -9.05
C GLN A 58 -5.02 8.44 -9.60
N ALA A 59 -4.07 9.03 -8.86
CA ALA A 59 -3.37 10.23 -9.30
C ALA A 59 -2.24 9.95 -10.33
N THR A 60 -1.64 8.76 -10.32
CA THR A 60 -0.43 8.48 -11.12
C THR A 60 -0.64 7.47 -12.25
N TRP A 61 -1.57 6.53 -12.07
CA TRP A 61 -1.91 5.47 -13.01
C TRP A 61 -3.37 4.98 -12.83
N PRO A 62 -4.37 5.76 -13.26
CA PRO A 62 -5.79 5.48 -12.97
C PRO A 62 -6.26 4.08 -13.38
N ALA A 63 -5.83 3.60 -14.55
CA ALA A 63 -6.19 2.27 -15.05
C ALA A 63 -5.70 1.14 -14.12
N PHE A 64 -4.53 1.32 -13.48
CA PHE A 64 -4.00 0.33 -12.55
C PHE A 64 -4.67 0.42 -11.17
N ALA A 65 -5.12 1.61 -10.76
CA ALA A 65 -5.85 1.79 -9.51
C ALA A 65 -7.11 0.90 -9.46
N GLU A 66 -7.87 0.84 -10.55
CA GLU A 66 -9.06 0.00 -10.64
C GLU A 66 -8.71 -1.50 -10.56
N VAL A 67 -7.65 -1.93 -11.25
CA VAL A 67 -7.17 -3.32 -11.18
C VAL A 67 -6.73 -3.68 -9.77
N PHE A 68 -6.02 -2.79 -9.09
CA PHE A 68 -5.58 -3.00 -7.72
C PHE A 68 -6.76 -3.09 -6.75
N ALA A 69 -7.72 -2.16 -6.84
CA ALA A 69 -8.91 -2.15 -6.00
C ALA A 69 -9.73 -3.44 -6.13
N ARG A 70 -9.95 -3.93 -7.36
CA ARG A 70 -10.65 -5.21 -7.61
C ARG A 70 -9.91 -6.40 -6.99
N LYS A 71 -8.56 -6.41 -7.02
CA LYS A 71 -7.75 -7.46 -6.40
C LYS A 71 -7.81 -7.41 -4.87
N ALA A 72 -7.79 -6.22 -4.27
CA ALA A 72 -7.95 -6.04 -2.84
C ALA A 72 -9.32 -6.56 -2.37
N GLU A 73 -10.40 -6.16 -3.05
CA GLU A 73 -11.77 -6.64 -2.78
C GLU A 73 -11.86 -8.17 -2.91
N ALA A 74 -11.32 -8.76 -3.99
CA ALA A 74 -11.31 -10.21 -4.20
C ALA A 74 -10.49 -10.97 -3.13
N SER A 75 -9.55 -10.30 -2.47
CA SER A 75 -8.75 -10.85 -1.36
C SER A 75 -9.42 -10.67 0.00
N GLY A 76 -10.66 -10.15 0.03
CA GLY A 76 -11.43 -9.89 1.24
C GLY A 76 -10.94 -8.67 2.02
N ILE A 77 -10.25 -7.73 1.36
CA ILE A 77 -9.84 -6.44 1.94
C ILE A 77 -10.87 -5.41 1.46
N PRO A 78 -11.78 -4.95 2.33
CA PRO A 78 -12.72 -3.90 1.95
C PRO A 78 -11.95 -2.60 1.75
N VAL A 79 -11.90 -2.10 0.52
CA VAL A 79 -11.30 -0.80 0.21
C VAL A 79 -12.42 0.17 -0.12
N ARG A 80 -12.45 1.34 0.53
CA ARG A 80 -13.35 2.40 0.09
C ARG A 80 -12.87 2.91 -1.26
N ARG A 81 -13.71 2.79 -2.28
CA ARG A 81 -13.48 3.48 -3.55
C ARG A 81 -13.58 4.98 -3.26
N VAL A 82 -12.44 5.67 -3.30
CA VAL A 82 -12.42 7.13 -3.33
C VAL A 82 -12.92 7.51 -4.72
N VAL A 83 -14.23 7.70 -4.86
CA VAL A 83 -14.84 8.21 -6.09
C VAL A 83 -14.60 9.73 -6.06
N SER A 84 -13.69 10.21 -6.90
CA SER A 84 -13.54 11.63 -7.21
C SER A 84 -14.57 12.06 -8.24
#